data_AF-A0A1C7P0E6-F1
#
_entry.id   AF-A0A1C7P0E6-F1
#
_cell.length_a   1.000
_cell.length_b   1.000
_cell.length_c   1.000
_cell.angle_alpha   90.00
_cell.angle_beta   90.00
_cell.angle_gamma   90.00
#
_symmetry.space_group_name_H-M   'P 1'
#
loop_
_entity.id
_entity.type
_entity.pdbx_description
1 polymer ?
#
loop_
_entity_poly.entity_id
_entity_poly.type
_entity_poly.pdbx_seq_one_letter_code
_entity_poly.pdbx_strand_id
1 'polypeptide(L)'
;MSAALKDVRFSQTEERIVPFPLSGQVSTVRRCASELENIHGEQALLYWKTECRALAENLRKLGCTEEAIRTQVMAFQTEVQVEMMRRYSDRLAAEAQDGYRLNP
;
A
#
# COMPACT_ATOMS: atom_id res chain seq x y z
N MET A 1 -23.93 32.59 -29.54
CA MET A 1 -23.12 32.80 -28.32
C MET A 1 -22.48 31.45 -27.99
N SER A 2 -21.27 31.14 -28.48
CA SER A 2 -19.96 31.38 -27.80
C SER A 2 -19.96 30.88 -26.35
N ALA A 3 -19.05 30.06 -25.84
CA ALA A 3 -17.72 29.57 -26.25
C ALA A 3 -17.42 28.33 -25.34
N ALA A 4 -16.92 27.20 -25.83
CA ALA A 4 -15.51 26.87 -26.15
C ALA A 4 -14.67 26.33 -24.97
N LEU A 5 -14.16 25.10 -25.18
CA LEU A 5 -12.81 24.60 -24.84
C LEU A 5 -12.58 24.11 -23.38
N LYS A 6 -11.95 22.97 -23.11
CA LYS A 6 -10.85 22.31 -23.85
C LYS A 6 -10.78 20.80 -23.58
N ASP A 7 -10.46 20.11 -24.65
CA ASP A 7 -10.16 18.68 -24.78
C ASP A 7 -9.16 18.14 -23.76
N VAL A 8 -9.51 17.03 -23.11
CA VAL A 8 -8.53 16.05 -22.64
C VAL A 8 -8.43 14.99 -23.73
N ARG A 9 -7.44 15.14 -24.60
CA ARG A 9 -7.10 14.10 -25.58
C ARG A 9 -6.41 12.95 -24.85
N PHE A 10 -7.15 11.88 -24.58
CA PHE A 10 -6.53 10.59 -24.28
C PHE A 10 -5.86 10.11 -25.56
N SER A 11 -4.53 10.23 -25.62
CA SER A 11 -3.73 9.64 -26.69
C SER A 11 -3.99 8.13 -26.69
N GLN A 12 -4.63 7.68 -27.76
CA GLN A 12 -4.89 6.30 -28.11
C GLN A 12 -3.57 5.50 -28.02
N THR A 13 -3.37 4.83 -26.89
CA THR A 13 -2.26 3.89 -26.71
C THR A 13 -2.91 2.64 -26.14
N GLU A 14 -3.16 1.70 -27.05
CA GLU A 14 -3.63 0.32 -26.85
C GLU A 14 -3.72 -0.10 -25.38
N GLU A 15 -4.96 -0.22 -24.90
CA GLU A 15 -5.32 -0.77 -23.60
C GLU A 15 -4.77 -2.20 -23.47
N ARG A 16 -3.58 -2.33 -22.87
CA ARG A 16 -3.10 -3.62 -22.39
C ARG A 16 -3.46 -3.74 -20.91
N ILE A 17 -4.69 -4.16 -20.63
CA ILE A 17 -5.08 -4.64 -19.31
C ILE A 17 -4.27 -5.91 -19.03
N VAL A 18 -3.22 -5.78 -18.23
CA VAL A 18 -2.53 -6.91 -17.61
C VAL A 18 -3.12 -7.10 -16.22
N PRO A 19 -3.96 -8.13 -15.98
CA PRO A 19 -4.20 -8.59 -14.62
C PRO A 19 -2.96 -9.36 -14.16
N PHE A 20 -1.86 -8.63 -13.99
CA PHE A 20 -0.76 -9.07 -13.15
C PHE A 20 -1.26 -9.00 -11.71
N PRO A 21 -0.98 -9.97 -10.83
CA PRO A 21 -1.70 -10.06 -9.56
C PRO A 21 -1.46 -8.81 -8.70
N LEU A 22 -2.42 -7.87 -8.72
CA LEU A 22 -2.56 -6.81 -7.73
C LEU A 22 -2.71 -7.42 -6.33
N SER A 23 -3.22 -8.66 -6.26
CA SER A 23 -3.24 -9.49 -5.05
C SER A 23 -1.84 -9.79 -4.50
N GLY A 24 -0.79 -9.80 -5.32
CA GLY A 24 0.59 -9.99 -4.87
C GLY A 24 1.08 -8.81 -4.04
N GLN A 25 0.83 -7.58 -4.50
CA GLN A 25 1.15 -6.36 -3.73
C GLN A 25 0.26 -6.25 -2.48
N VAL A 26 -1.05 -6.43 -2.61
CA VAL A 26 -1.98 -6.34 -1.47
C VAL A 26 -1.69 -7.41 -0.41
N SER A 27 -1.37 -8.65 -0.80
CA SER A 27 -1.01 -9.71 0.15
C SER A 27 0.31 -9.42 0.87
N THR A 28 1.29 -8.84 0.16
CA THR A 28 2.56 -8.40 0.74
C THR A 28 2.34 -7.27 1.75
N VAL A 29 1.52 -6.28 1.40
CA VAL A 29 1.13 -5.17 2.28
C VAL A 29 0.44 -5.69 3.54
N ARG A 30 -0.55 -6.58 3.40
CA ARG A 30 -1.26 -7.19 4.53
C ARG A 30 -0.36 -7.99 5.45
N ARG A 31 0.57 -8.77 4.87
CA ARG A 31 1.55 -9.54 5.63
C ARG A 31 2.47 -8.59 6.40
N CYS A 32 3.05 -7.59 5.73
CA CYS A 32 3.93 -6.63 6.37
C CYS A 32 3.23 -5.86 7.50
N ALA A 33 2.00 -5.41 7.29
CA ALA A 33 1.20 -4.74 8.31
C ALA A 33 0.95 -5.66 9.53
N SER A 34 0.65 -6.94 9.28
CA SER A 34 0.45 -7.92 10.36
C SER A 34 1.73 -8.24 11.13
N GLU A 35 2.88 -8.35 10.45
CA GLU A 35 4.16 -8.60 11.11
C GLU A 35 4.57 -7.38 11.95
N LEU A 36 4.46 -6.17 11.39
CA LEU A 36 4.74 -4.90 12.08
C LEU A 36 3.80 -4.63 13.27
N GLU A 37 2.62 -5.22 13.29
CA GLU A 37 1.73 -5.19 14.45
C GLU A 37 2.24 -6.08 15.61
N ASN A 38 2.99 -7.15 15.29
CA ASN A 38 3.53 -8.09 16.27
C ASN A 38 4.94 -7.74 16.77
N ILE A 39 5.72 -6.97 15.99
CA ILE A 39 7.08 -6.58 16.34
C ILE A 39 7.16 -5.08 16.64
N HIS A 40 7.97 -4.69 17.62
CA HIS A 40 8.05 -3.31 18.07
C HIS A 40 9.50 -2.83 18.23
N GLY A 41 9.66 -1.51 18.30
CA GLY A 41 10.94 -0.85 18.54
C GLY A 41 11.96 -1.13 17.43
N GLU A 42 13.19 -1.45 17.82
CA GLU A 42 14.30 -1.62 16.88
C GLU A 42 14.09 -2.80 15.91
N GLN A 43 13.44 -3.87 16.36
CA GLN A 43 13.15 -5.03 15.51
C GLN A 43 12.20 -4.68 14.37
N ALA A 44 11.16 -3.89 14.64
CA ALA A 44 10.25 -3.38 13.63
C ALA A 44 10.97 -2.49 12.61
N LEU A 45 11.86 -1.62 13.09
CA LEU A 45 12.66 -0.75 12.23
C LEU A 45 13.58 -1.54 11.30
N LEU A 46 14.25 -2.57 11.82
CA LEU A 46 15.15 -3.43 11.04
C LEU A 46 14.40 -4.25 10.00
N TYR A 47 13.27 -4.85 10.38
CA TYR A 47 12.37 -5.54 9.46
C TYR A 47 11.91 -4.60 8.35
N TRP A 48 11.42 -3.40 8.70
CA TRP A 48 10.91 -2.45 7.73
C TRP A 48 11.96 -1.97 6.73
N LYS A 49 13.18 -1.69 7.20
CA LYS A 49 14.30 -1.34 6.33
C LYS A 49 14.65 -2.48 5.38
N THR A 50 14.57 -3.72 5.85
CA THR A 50 14.85 -4.92 5.04
C THR A 50 13.82 -5.10 3.94
N GLU A 51 12.53 -4.98 4.26
CA GLU A 51 11.43 -5.07 3.28
C GLU A 51 11.52 -3.97 2.21
N CYS A 52 11.75 -2.72 2.63
CA CYS A 52 11.93 -1.61 1.67
C CYS A 52 13.12 -1.82 0.74
N ARG A 53 14.24 -2.36 1.27
CA ARG A 53 15.43 -2.70 0.46
C ARG A 53 15.14 -3.85 -0.49
N ALA A 54 14.46 -4.90 -0.04
CA ALA A 54 14.09 -6.04 -0.87
C ALA A 54 13.19 -5.60 -2.04
N LEU A 55 12.21 -4.73 -1.77
CA LEU A 55 11.36 -4.15 -2.81
C LEU A 55 12.18 -3.33 -3.82
N ALA A 56 13.06 -2.46 -3.34
CA ALA A 56 13.92 -1.65 -4.21
C ALA A 56 14.83 -2.52 -5.10
N GLU A 57 15.45 -3.55 -4.53
CA GLU A 57 16.30 -4.49 -5.28
C GLU A 57 15.51 -5.30 -6.31
N ASN A 58 14.27 -5.71 -5.99
CA ASN A 58 13.40 -6.38 -6.95
C ASN A 58 13.05 -5.46 -8.13
N LEU A 59 12.71 -4.19 -7.85
CA LEU A 59 12.43 -3.19 -8.89
C LEU A 59 13.68 -2.87 -9.72
N ARG A 60 14.87 -2.82 -9.11
CA ARG A 60 16.16 -2.69 -9.82
C ARG A 60 16.40 -3.85 -10.78
N LYS A 61 16.17 -5.10 -10.33
CA LYS A 61 16.30 -6.29 -11.18
C LYS A 61 15.33 -6.29 -12.37
N LEU A 62 14.17 -5.65 -12.22
CA LEU A 62 13.19 -5.45 -13.30
C LEU A 62 13.58 -4.32 -14.26
N GLY A 63 14.70 -3.61 -14.01
CA GLY A 63 15.19 -2.53 -14.85
C GLY A 63 14.49 -1.19 -14.63
N CYS A 64 13.78 -1.01 -13.50
CA CYS A 64 13.16 0.26 -13.18
C CYS A 64 14.21 1.35 -12.92
N THR A 65 13.89 2.59 -13.29
CA THR A 65 14.72 3.75 -12.98
C THR A 65 14.69 4.06 -11.48
N GLU A 66 15.73 4.70 -10.95
CA GLU A 66 15.79 5.04 -9.51
C GLU A 66 14.61 5.92 -9.07
N GLU A 67 14.10 6.80 -9.93
CA GLU A 67 12.91 7.61 -9.67
C GLU A 67 11.64 6.76 -9.57
N ALA A 68 11.47 5.79 -10.48
CA ALA A 68 10.34 4.85 -10.43
C ALA A 68 10.42 3.94 -9.20
N ILE A 69 11.62 3.48 -8.84
CA ILE A 69 11.88 2.70 -7.63
C ILE A 69 11.49 3.50 -6.40
N ARG A 70 11.95 4.75 -6.27
CA ARG A 70 11.62 5.61 -5.16
C ARG A 70 10.11 5.82 -5.05
N THR A 71 9.45 6.11 -6.16
CA THR A 71 7.99 6.31 -6.21
C THR A 71 7.25 5.07 -5.73
N GLN A 72 7.64 3.89 -6.21
CA GLN A 72 6.99 2.64 -5.82
C GLN A 72 7.27 2.24 -4.37
N VAL A 73 8.48 2.50 -3.88
CA VAL A 73 8.80 2.29 -2.46
C VAL A 73 7.95 3.22 -1.59
N MET A 74 7.80 4.49 -1.95
CA MET A 74 6.92 5.42 -1.21
C MET A 74 5.45 4.97 -1.24
N ALA A 75 4.94 4.54 -2.40
CA ALA A 75 3.58 4.01 -2.51
C ALA A 75 3.38 2.78 -1.62
N PHE A 76 4.30 1.82 -1.65
CA PHE A 76 4.27 0.64 -0.79
C PHE A 76 4.27 1.02 0.70
N GLN A 77 5.11 1.99 1.10
CA GLN A 77 5.12 2.47 2.48
C GLN A 77 3.76 3.05 2.88
N THR A 78 3.14 3.87 2.03
CA THR A 78 1.81 4.43 2.28
C THR A 78 0.75 3.33 2.41
N GLU A 79 0.74 2.34 1.52
CA GLU A 79 -0.23 1.25 1.57
C GLU A 79 -0.12 0.42 2.85
N VAL A 80 1.10 0.12 3.32
CA VAL A 80 1.32 -0.57 4.60
C VAL A 80 0.81 0.26 5.77
N GLN A 81 1.09 1.56 5.79
CA GLN A 81 0.57 2.44 6.85
C GLN A 81 -0.96 2.51 6.86
N VAL A 82 -1.59 2.60 5.68
CA VAL A 82 -3.05 2.57 5.56
C VAL A 82 -3.63 1.26 6.08
N GLU A 83 -3.05 0.12 5.72
CA GLU A 83 -3.52 -1.18 6.20
C GLU A 83 -3.34 -1.34 7.71
N MET A 84 -2.24 -0.82 8.30
CA MET A 84 -2.07 -0.78 9.75
C MET A 84 -3.14 0.08 10.43
N MET A 85 -3.42 1.28 9.91
CA MET A 85 -4.47 2.15 10.46
C MET A 85 -5.86 1.51 10.35
N ARG A 86 -6.13 0.81 9.23
CA ARG A 86 -7.38 0.09 9.03
C ARG A 86 -7.55 -1.01 10.08
N ARG A 87 -6.52 -1.85 10.29
CA ARG A 87 -6.53 -2.90 11.32
C ARG A 87 -6.75 -2.36 12.72
N TYR A 88 -6.05 -1.26 13.04
CA TYR A 88 -6.22 -0.58 14.31
C TYR A 88 -7.66 -0.09 14.50
N SER A 89 -8.24 0.53 13.47
CA SER A 89 -9.63 1.03 13.50
C SER A 89 -10.65 -0.11 13.61
N ASP A 90 -10.44 -1.21 12.88
CA ASP A 90 -11.29 -2.40 12.93
C ASP A 90 -11.30 -3.02 14.35
N ARG A 91 -10.14 -3.07 15.01
CA ARG A 91 -10.04 -3.55 16.40
C ARG A 91 -10.78 -2.64 17.38
N LEU A 92 -10.58 -1.32 17.28
CA LEU A 92 -11.30 -0.37 18.14
C LEU A 92 -12.82 -0.47 17.96
N ALA A 93 -13.29 -0.66 16.72
CA ALA A 93 -14.71 -0.84 16.43
C ALA A 93 -15.25 -2.15 17.04
N ALA A 94 -14.48 -3.24 16.99
CA ALA A 94 -14.84 -4.50 17.62
C ALA A 94 -14.92 -4.39 19.15
N GLU A 95 -13.96 -3.71 19.79
CA GLU A 95 -13.95 -3.46 21.24
C GLU A 95 -15.15 -2.60 21.67
N ALA A 96 -15.52 -1.59 20.88
CA ALA A 96 -16.70 -0.77 21.15
C ALA A 96 -18.02 -1.56 21.04
N GLN A 97 -18.12 -2.45 20.06
CA GLN A 97 -19.28 -3.33 19.90
C GLN A 97 -19.43 -4.33 21.05
N ASP A 98 -18.31 -4.88 21.53
CA ASP A 98 -18.31 -5.81 22.67
C ASP A 98 -18.64 -5.10 23.99
N GLY A 99 -18.11 -3.89 24.19
CA GLY A 99 -18.45 -3.04 25.34
C GLY A 99 -19.94 -2.68 25.41
N TYR A 100 -20.59 -2.42 24.27
CA TYR A 100 -22.04 -2.18 24.20
C TYR A 100 -22.85 -3.46 24.45
N ARG A 101 -22.36 -4.62 24.01
CA ARG A 101 -23.02 -5.92 24.25
C ARG A 101 -23.03 -6.31 25.73
N LEU A 102 -22.01 -5.91 26.49
CA LEU A 102 -21.86 -6.24 27.92
C LEU A 102 -22.56 -5.26 28.86
N ASN A 103 -23.10 -4.14 28.35
CA ASN A 103 -23.78 -3.12 29.15
C ASN A 103 -25.05 -2.62 28.43
N PRO A 104 -26.19 -3.33 28.54
CA PRO A 104 -27.45 -2.96 27.89
C PRO A 104 -28.17 -1.78 28.56
#